data_AF-A0A933Q887-F1
#
_entry.id   AF-A0A933Q887-F1
#
_cell.length_a   1.000
_cell.length_b   1.000
_cell.length_c   1.000
_cell.angle_alpha   90.00
_cell.angle_beta   90.00
_cell.angle_gamma   90.00
#
_symmetry.space_group_name_H-M   'P 1'
#
loop_
_entity.id
_entity.type
_entity.pdbx_description
1 polymer ?
#
loop_
_entity_poly.entity_id
_entity_poly.type
_entity_poly.pdbx_seq_one_letter_code
_entity_poly.pdbx_strand_id
1 'polypeptide(L)'
;MSSENPTTLVERVFSRIAATRMAGLPLNNPALRVEACGFRRWQDLWLGVLIAPWAINLMLLPGGSAAFRRLGPDEARTWTFPSGEYAFRGGEADGLGPYQSCSLFSPAFEFARHADARHAAQVALAVLLEAPSPRRAFLARLLPAVEQV
;
A
#
# COMPACT_ATOMS: atom_id res chain seq x y z
N MET A 1 -2.19 -20.00 9.61
CA MET A 1 -1.87 -18.66 9.07
C MET A 1 -3.04 -17.76 9.47
N SER A 2 -2.79 -16.84 10.38
CA SER A 2 -3.80 -16.26 11.27
C SER A 2 -4.97 -15.59 10.52
N SER A 3 -6.18 -15.97 10.90
CA SER A 3 -7.46 -15.43 10.40
C SER A 3 -7.79 -14.05 10.95
N GLU A 4 -6.95 -13.51 11.82
CA GLU A 4 -7.17 -12.26 12.54
C GLU A 4 -6.74 -11.04 11.72
N ASN A 5 -7.41 -9.91 11.96
CA ASN A 5 -7.10 -8.66 11.28
C ASN A 5 -5.67 -8.19 11.62
N PRO A 6 -4.80 -7.94 10.62
CA PRO A 6 -3.38 -7.67 10.87
C PRO A 6 -3.09 -6.23 11.31
N THR A 7 -4.10 -5.35 11.44
CA THR A 7 -3.95 -3.91 11.74
C THR A 7 -2.95 -3.66 12.89
N THR A 8 -3.21 -4.21 14.07
CA THR A 8 -2.36 -3.99 15.25
C THR A 8 -0.96 -4.59 15.09
N LEU A 9 -0.83 -5.70 14.35
CA LEU A 9 0.47 -6.32 14.08
C LEU A 9 1.31 -5.46 13.13
N VAL A 10 0.71 -4.98 12.05
CA VAL A 10 1.32 -4.07 11.07
C VAL A 10 1.78 -2.79 11.78
N GLU A 11 0.92 -2.15 12.56
CA GLU A 11 1.28 -0.92 13.28
C GLU A 11 2.45 -1.12 14.24
N ARG A 12 2.43 -2.21 15.01
CA ARG A 12 3.51 -2.55 15.93
C ARG A 12 4.84 -2.74 15.22
N VAL A 13 4.84 -3.53 14.14
CA VAL A 13 6.06 -3.87 13.39
C VAL A 13 6.62 -2.62 12.70
N PHE A 14 5.79 -1.85 12.00
CA PHE A 14 6.24 -0.66 11.29
C PHE A 14 6.59 0.50 12.22
N SER A 15 5.96 0.60 13.41
CA SER A 15 6.38 1.58 14.43
C SER A 15 7.79 1.27 14.94
N ARG A 16 8.13 -0.02 15.12
CA ARG A 16 9.50 -0.42 15.46
C ARG A 16 10.49 -0.06 14.35
N ILE A 17 10.11 -0.25 13.08
CA ILE A 17 10.94 0.15 11.93
C ILE A 17 11.15 1.67 11.92
N ALA A 18 10.09 2.45 12.17
CA ALA A 18 10.15 3.91 12.26
C ALA A 18 11.10 4.38 13.37
N ALA A 19 11.08 3.71 14.52
CA ALA A 19 11.93 4.01 15.67
C ALA A 19 13.38 3.49 15.54
N THR A 20 13.70 2.71 14.50
CA THR A 20 15.02 2.08 14.33
C THR A 20 15.61 2.36 12.95
N ARG A 21 15.42 1.44 11.99
CA ARG A 21 16.03 1.47 10.66
C ARG A 21 15.71 2.73 9.87
N MET A 22 14.53 3.30 10.08
CA MET A 22 14.09 4.50 9.39
C MET A 22 14.28 5.77 10.24
N ALA A 23 14.72 5.68 11.50
CA ALA A 23 14.83 6.84 12.38
C ALA A 23 15.83 7.87 11.82
N GLY A 24 15.43 9.14 11.81
CA GLY A 24 16.30 10.25 11.40
C GLY A 24 16.61 10.34 9.90
N LEU A 25 16.08 9.45 9.06
CA LEU A 25 16.29 9.55 7.61
C LEU A 25 15.60 10.79 7.03
N PRO A 26 16.23 11.49 6.06
CA PRO A 26 15.74 12.76 5.53
C PRO A 26 14.42 12.63 4.77
N LEU A 27 14.08 11.41 4.33
CA LEU A 27 12.85 11.07 3.63
C LEU A 27 11.62 10.97 4.55
N ASN A 28 11.79 11.03 5.88
CA ASN A 28 10.68 10.98 6.82
C ASN A 28 9.95 12.32 6.93
N ASN A 29 8.64 12.29 6.75
CA ASN A 29 7.74 13.38 7.08
C ASN A 29 7.37 13.34 8.59
N PRO A 30 7.79 14.32 9.40
CA PRO A 30 7.51 14.35 10.85
C PRO A 30 6.03 14.59 11.19
N ALA A 31 5.22 15.06 10.24
CA ALA A 31 3.78 15.23 10.43
C ALA A 31 3.01 13.90 10.37
N LEU A 32 3.66 12.83 9.90
CA LEU A 32 3.07 11.51 9.74
C LEU A 32 3.58 10.56 10.83
N ARG A 33 2.73 9.60 11.20
CA ARG A 33 3.08 8.48 12.07
C ARG A 33 2.69 7.17 11.40
N VAL A 34 3.12 6.05 11.97
CA VAL A 34 2.67 4.74 11.49
C VAL A 34 1.18 4.56 11.79
N GLU A 35 0.42 4.17 10.78
CA GLU A 35 -1.00 3.81 10.90
C GLU A 35 -1.38 2.77 9.82
N ALA A 36 -2.11 1.74 10.23
CA ALA A 36 -2.66 0.74 9.33
C ALA A 36 -4.13 1.06 9.04
N CYS A 37 -4.42 1.57 7.85
CA CYS A 37 -5.75 2.03 7.46
C CYS A 37 -6.52 0.97 6.66
N GLY A 38 -7.73 0.65 7.12
CA GLY A 38 -8.73 -0.05 6.31
C GLY A 38 -8.43 -1.51 5.97
N PHE A 39 -7.64 -2.22 6.77
CA PHE A 39 -7.34 -3.63 6.53
C PHE A 39 -8.61 -4.49 6.52
N ARG A 40 -8.87 -5.12 5.37
CA ARG A 40 -10.04 -5.96 5.11
C ARG A 40 -9.68 -7.16 4.25
N ARG A 41 -10.57 -8.16 4.25
CA ARG A 41 -10.43 -9.34 3.39
C ARG A 41 -10.69 -8.97 1.93
N TRP A 42 -9.82 -9.46 1.04
CA TRP A 42 -9.95 -9.33 -0.40
C TRP A 42 -9.26 -10.51 -1.08
N GLN A 43 -9.97 -11.34 -1.85
CA GLN A 43 -9.43 -12.52 -2.55
C GLN A 43 -8.57 -13.45 -1.65
N ASP A 44 -9.06 -13.74 -0.45
CA ASP A 44 -8.34 -14.51 0.58
C ASP A 44 -6.98 -13.93 1.01
N LEU A 45 -6.77 -12.63 0.79
CA LEU A 45 -5.68 -11.82 1.32
C LEU A 45 -6.20 -10.84 2.35
N TRP A 46 -5.27 -10.18 3.03
CA TRP A 46 -5.53 -8.94 3.73
C TRP A 46 -5.05 -7.77 2.88
N LEU A 47 -5.96 -6.86 2.54
CA LEU A 47 -5.70 -5.64 1.79
C LEU A 47 -5.91 -4.43 2.70
N GLY A 48 -4.96 -3.50 2.71
CA GLY A 48 -5.08 -2.23 3.42
C GLY A 48 -4.06 -1.22 2.94
N VAL A 49 -3.99 -0.08 3.63
CA VAL A 49 -2.96 0.95 3.39
C VAL A 49 -2.12 1.10 4.64
N LEU A 50 -0.80 1.14 4.48
CA LEU A 50 0.12 1.57 5.51
C LEU A 50 0.52 3.01 5.26
N ILE A 51 0.25 3.88 6.24
CA ILE A 51 0.86 5.20 6.34
C ILE A 51 2.10 5.04 7.22
N ALA A 52 3.24 5.50 6.74
CA ALA A 52 4.46 5.61 7.50
C ALA A 52 5.13 6.96 7.22
N PRO A 53 6.02 7.46 8.09
CA PRO A 53 6.70 8.74 7.88
C PRO A 53 7.39 8.85 6.51
N TRP A 54 7.90 7.74 5.98
CA TRP A 54 8.62 7.73 4.71
C TRP A 54 7.74 7.61 3.47
N ALA A 55 6.61 6.93 3.57
CA ALA A 55 5.76 6.60 2.42
C ALA A 55 4.37 6.12 2.84
N ILE A 56 3.42 6.25 1.92
CA ILE A 56 2.09 5.64 2.02
C ILE A 56 1.99 4.55 0.96
N ASN A 57 1.61 3.34 1.38
CA ASN A 57 1.63 2.16 0.51
C ASN A 57 0.33 1.35 0.64
N LEU A 58 -0.20 0.88 -0.49
CA LEU A 58 -1.09 -0.29 -0.48
C LEU A 58 -0.30 -1.50 0.03
N MET A 59 -0.96 -2.36 0.79
CA MET A 59 -0.38 -3.59 1.32
C MET A 59 -1.28 -4.79 1.08
N LEU A 60 -0.67 -5.88 0.62
CA LEU A 60 -1.24 -7.22 0.59
C LEU A 60 -0.47 -8.13 1.55
N LEU A 61 -1.18 -8.75 2.49
CA LEU A 61 -0.61 -9.75 3.41
C LEU A 61 -1.27 -11.11 3.18
N PRO A 62 -0.57 -12.22 3.51
CA PRO A 62 -1.13 -13.56 3.43
C PRO A 62 -2.43 -13.66 4.24
N GLY A 63 -3.48 -14.23 3.64
CA GLY A 63 -4.75 -14.50 4.32
C GLY A 63 -5.36 -15.87 4.00
N GLY A 64 -4.59 -16.77 3.38
CA GLY A 64 -5.04 -18.09 2.91
C GLY A 64 -5.13 -18.25 1.40
N SER A 65 -5.01 -17.16 0.63
CA SER A 65 -4.96 -17.22 -0.84
C SER A 65 -3.77 -18.04 -1.34
N ALA A 66 -4.04 -19.08 -2.14
CA ALA A 66 -3.01 -19.84 -2.85
C ALA A 66 -2.28 -18.97 -3.90
N ALA A 67 -2.90 -17.87 -4.31
CA ALA A 67 -2.27 -16.92 -5.20
C ALA A 67 -1.10 -16.23 -4.50
N PHE A 68 -1.13 -15.97 -3.18
CA PHE A 68 -0.04 -15.24 -2.50
C PHE A 68 1.27 -16.02 -2.56
N ARG A 69 2.37 -15.32 -2.89
CA ARG A 69 3.72 -15.85 -2.71
C ARG A 69 4.68 -14.75 -2.26
N ARG A 70 5.74 -15.15 -1.57
CA ARG A 70 6.91 -14.32 -1.34
C ARG A 70 7.52 -13.93 -2.69
N LEU A 71 7.83 -12.65 -2.87
CA LEU A 71 8.55 -12.15 -4.03
C LEU A 71 10.02 -11.95 -3.66
N GLY A 72 10.92 -12.22 -4.61
CA GLY A 72 12.34 -11.97 -4.45
C GLY A 72 12.69 -10.48 -4.50
N PRO A 73 13.96 -10.12 -4.26
CA PRO A 73 14.47 -8.77 -4.53
C PRO A 73 14.18 -8.37 -5.98
N ASP A 74 13.77 -7.12 -6.20
CA ASP A 74 13.42 -6.53 -7.50
C ASP A 74 12.27 -7.19 -8.27
N GLU A 75 11.69 -8.26 -7.73
CA GLU A 75 10.52 -8.92 -8.29
C GLU A 75 9.27 -8.10 -8.00
N ALA A 76 8.49 -7.85 -9.06
CA ALA A 76 7.17 -7.27 -8.97
C ALA A 76 6.11 -8.28 -9.41
N ARG A 77 4.93 -8.16 -8.81
CA ARG A 77 3.74 -8.90 -9.19
C ARG A 77 2.58 -7.96 -9.45
N THR A 78 1.93 -8.14 -10.59
CA THR A 78 0.70 -7.42 -10.90
C THR A 78 -0.50 -8.08 -10.24
N TRP A 79 -1.33 -7.28 -9.59
CA TRP A 79 -2.65 -7.66 -9.10
C TRP A 79 -3.72 -6.84 -9.82
N THR A 80 -4.79 -7.52 -10.23
CA THR A 80 -5.94 -6.89 -10.88
C THR A 80 -7.00 -6.55 -9.83
N PHE A 81 -7.28 -5.25 -9.71
CA PHE A 81 -8.36 -4.69 -8.91
C PHE A 81 -9.45 -4.15 -9.85
N PRO A 82 -10.67 -3.89 -9.34
CA PRO A 82 -11.72 -3.24 -10.14
C PRO A 82 -11.26 -1.97 -10.86
N SER A 83 -10.41 -1.16 -10.21
CA SER A 83 -9.89 0.09 -10.79
C SER A 83 -8.80 -0.09 -11.85
N GLY A 84 -8.22 -1.29 -11.98
CA GLY A 84 -7.13 -1.58 -12.92
C GLY A 84 -6.06 -2.51 -12.35
N GLU A 85 -4.92 -2.55 -13.03
CA GLU A 85 -3.77 -3.39 -12.68
C GLU A 85 -2.70 -2.59 -11.95
N TYR A 86 -2.14 -3.18 -10.90
CA TYR A 86 -1.14 -2.52 -10.04
C TYR A 86 0.02 -3.47 -9.76
N ALA A 87 1.24 -2.98 -9.94
CA ALA A 87 2.45 -3.72 -9.63
C ALA A 87 2.82 -3.56 -8.14
N PHE A 88 2.88 -4.69 -7.44
CA PHE A 88 3.31 -4.78 -6.06
C PHE A 88 4.72 -5.38 -5.99
N ARG A 89 5.57 -4.83 -5.11
CA ARG A 89 6.90 -5.36 -4.81
C ARG A 89 6.90 -6.14 -3.51
N GLY A 90 7.81 -7.11 -3.41
CA GLY A 90 8.00 -7.90 -2.19
C GLY A 90 8.59 -7.08 -1.05
N GLY A 91 8.08 -7.33 0.16
CA GLY A 91 8.69 -6.85 1.39
C GLY A 91 8.67 -7.95 2.46
N GLU A 92 9.58 -7.84 3.41
CA GLU A 92 9.62 -8.70 4.59
C GLU A 92 9.93 -7.87 5.83
N ALA A 93 9.23 -8.17 6.91
CA ALA A 93 9.50 -7.55 8.20
C ALA A 93 9.40 -8.57 9.33
N ASP A 94 10.41 -8.57 10.20
CA ASP A 94 10.45 -9.45 11.36
C ASP A 94 9.19 -9.31 12.23
N GLY A 95 8.53 -10.43 12.52
CA GLY A 95 7.27 -10.46 13.26
C GLY A 95 6.01 -10.23 12.42
N LEU A 96 6.13 -9.78 11.16
CA LEU A 96 5.02 -9.73 10.20
C LEU A 96 5.12 -10.85 9.15
N GLY A 97 6.34 -11.16 8.72
CA GLY A 97 6.63 -12.07 7.61
C GLY A 97 6.55 -11.37 6.25
N PRO A 98 6.35 -12.13 5.16
CA PRO A 98 6.28 -11.58 3.81
C PRO A 98 4.99 -10.78 3.61
N TYR A 99 5.12 -9.65 2.94
CA TYR A 99 4.02 -8.84 2.43
C TYR A 99 4.36 -8.38 1.02
N GLN A 100 3.38 -7.82 0.32
CA GLN A 100 3.61 -7.14 -0.94
C GLN A 100 3.06 -5.72 -0.82
N SER A 101 3.74 -4.74 -1.39
CA SER A 101 3.31 -3.35 -1.33
C SER A 101 3.38 -2.62 -2.67
N CYS A 102 2.48 -1.66 -2.86
CA CYS A 102 2.48 -0.74 -4.00
C CYS A 102 2.48 0.68 -3.44
N SER A 103 3.49 1.47 -3.81
CA SER A 103 3.64 2.83 -3.27
C SER A 103 2.58 3.75 -3.89
N LEU A 104 1.84 4.45 -3.03
CA LEU A 104 0.91 5.50 -3.45
C LEU A 104 1.61 6.86 -3.42
N PHE A 105 2.40 7.10 -2.37
CA PHE A 105 3.12 8.35 -2.14
C PHE A 105 4.50 8.07 -1.54
N SER A 106 5.56 8.52 -2.20
CA SER A 106 6.94 8.34 -1.73
C SER A 106 7.90 9.34 -2.41
N PRO A 107 8.62 10.18 -1.63
CA PRO A 107 8.39 10.47 -0.22
C PRO A 107 7.04 11.16 0.02
N ALA A 108 6.42 10.94 1.18
CA ALA A 108 5.08 11.46 1.50
C ALA A 108 5.07 12.92 2.02
N PHE A 109 5.88 13.81 1.43
CA PHE A 109 6.06 15.19 1.92
C PHE A 109 4.90 16.13 1.62
N GLU A 110 4.04 15.80 0.65
CA GLU A 110 2.86 16.62 0.31
C GLU A 110 1.82 16.69 1.44
N PHE A 111 1.91 15.80 2.43
CA PHE A 111 0.97 15.75 3.55
C PHE A 111 1.46 16.60 4.73
N ALA A 112 0.87 17.79 4.91
CA ALA A 112 1.15 18.65 6.06
C ALA A 112 0.58 18.11 7.38
N ARG A 113 -0.44 17.24 7.33
CA ARG A 113 -1.08 16.65 8.52
C ARG A 113 -1.37 15.18 8.30
N HIS A 114 -1.22 14.39 9.37
CA HIS A 114 -1.59 12.97 9.36
C HIS A 114 -3.07 12.72 8.99
N ALA A 115 -3.97 13.63 9.36
CA ALA A 115 -5.39 13.50 9.00
C ALA A 115 -5.61 13.51 7.48
N ASP A 116 -4.81 14.29 6.73
CA ASP A 116 -4.89 14.36 5.26
C ASP A 116 -4.36 13.06 4.64
N ALA A 117 -3.26 12.53 5.16
CA ALA A 117 -2.73 11.22 4.74
C ALA A 117 -3.73 10.08 5.01
N ARG A 118 -4.41 10.10 6.17
CA ARG A 118 -5.48 9.14 6.50
C ARG A 118 -6.64 9.24 5.52
N HIS A 119 -7.08 10.46 5.22
CA HIS A 119 -8.16 10.67 4.26
C HIS A 119 -7.77 10.15 2.86
N ALA A 120 -6.57 10.49 2.39
CA ALA A 120 -6.05 10.00 1.12
C ALA A 120 -5.95 8.46 1.08
N ALA A 121 -5.49 7.82 2.16
CA ALA A 121 -5.44 6.37 2.27
C ALA A 121 -6.84 5.72 2.18
N GLN A 122 -7.83 6.30 2.84
CA GLN A 122 -9.22 5.82 2.79
C GLN A 122 -9.83 5.97 1.38
N VAL A 123 -9.60 7.12 0.74
CA VAL A 123 -10.05 7.37 -0.64
C VAL A 123 -9.36 6.44 -1.63
N ALA A 124 -8.04 6.27 -1.53
CA ALA A 124 -7.29 5.36 -2.40
C ALA A 124 -7.82 3.93 -2.31
N LEU A 125 -8.10 3.44 -1.09
CA LEU A 125 -8.63 2.10 -0.88
C LEU A 125 -10.09 1.94 -1.37
N ALA A 126 -10.89 3.00 -1.33
CA ALA A 126 -12.24 3.00 -1.92
C ALA A 126 -12.17 2.95 -3.45
N VAL A 127 -11.41 3.88 -4.06
CA VAL A 127 -11.22 3.96 -5.51
C VAL A 127 -10.63 2.67 -6.07
N LEU A 128 -9.68 2.04 -5.37
CA LEU A 128 -9.07 0.78 -5.80
C LEU A 128 -10.11 -0.33 -6.04
N LEU A 129 -11.17 -0.36 -5.22
CA LEU A 129 -12.22 -1.38 -5.28
C LEU A 129 -13.44 -0.96 -6.11
N GLU A 130 -13.44 0.25 -6.67
CA GLU A 130 -14.46 0.72 -7.58
C GLU A 130 -14.01 0.48 -9.04
N ALA A 131 -14.91 -0.04 -9.87
CA ALA A 131 -14.66 -0.12 -11.30
C ALA A 131 -14.52 1.29 -11.89
N PRO A 132 -13.61 1.54 -12.85
CA PRO A 132 -13.50 2.83 -13.48
C PRO A 132 -14.84 3.15 -14.15
N SER A 133 -15.35 4.36 -13.91
CA SER A 133 -16.58 4.78 -14.59
C SER A 133 -16.39 4.69 -16.11
N PRO A 134 -17.43 4.35 -16.89
CA PRO A 134 -17.32 4.16 -18.34
C PRO A 134 -16.65 5.34 -19.07
N ARG A 135 -16.87 6.57 -18.56
CA ARG A 135 -16.24 7.80 -19.05
C ARG A 135 -14.73 7.85 -18.77
N ARG A 136 -14.27 7.42 -17.60
CA ARG A 136 -12.83 7.33 -17.26
C ARG A 136 -12.12 6.25 -18.07
N ALA A 137 -12.75 5.09 -18.24
CA ALA A 137 -12.22 4.01 -19.07
C ALA A 137 -12.13 4.41 -20.55
N PHE A 138 -13.13 5.15 -21.06
CA PHE A 138 -13.14 5.69 -22.41
C PHE A 138 -12.02 6.73 -22.63
N LEU A 139 -11.84 7.68 -21.70
CA LEU A 139 -10.77 8.69 -21.79
C LEU A 139 -9.37 8.09 -21.65
N ALA A 140 -9.16 7.13 -20.75
CA ALA A 140 -7.88 6.43 -20.60
C ALA A 140 -7.49 5.64 -21.87
N ARG A 141 -8.48 5.20 -22.66
CA ARG A 141 -8.28 4.53 -23.96
C ARG A 141 -8.02 5.49 -25.12
N LEU A 142 -8.39 6.77 -24.98
CA LEU A 142 -8.26 7.79 -26.04
C LEU A 142 -7.01 8.65 -25.90
N LEU A 143 -6.40 8.70 -24.72
CA LEU A 143 -5.12 9.37 -24.52
C LEU A 143 -4.00 8.42 -24.98
N PRO A 144 -3.27 8.73 -26.07
CA PRO A 144 -2.04 8.01 -26.36
C PRO A 144 -1.10 8.17 -25.16
N ALA A 145 -0.32 7.12 -24.86
CA ALA A 145 0.82 7.26 -23.96
C ALA A 145 1.66 8.41 -24.50
N VAL A 146 1.69 9.54 -23.79
CA VAL A 146 2.62 10.62 -24.12
C VAL A 146 3.98 10.07 -23.75
N GLU A 147 4.62 9.43 -24.73
CA GLU A 147 6.03 9.05 -24.67
C GLU A 147 6.83 10.30 -24.30
N GLN A 148 7.65 10.11 -23.27
CA GLN A 148 8.54 11.11 -22.70
C GLN A 148 9.56 11.52 -23.77
N VAL A 149 9.80 12.82 -23.91
CA VAL A 149 10.99 13.36 -24.58
C VAL A 149 12.21 13.11 -23.70
#